data_AF-A0A133XNI7-F1
#
_entry.id   AF-A0A133XNI7-F1
#
_cell.length_a   1.000
_cell.length_b   1.000
_cell.length_c   1.000
_cell.angle_alpha   90.00
_cell.angle_beta   90.00
_cell.angle_gamma   90.00
#
_symmetry.space_group_name_H-M   'P 1'
#
loop_
_entity.id
_entity.type
_entity.pdbx_description
1 polymer ?
#
loop_
_entity_poly.entity_id
_entity_poly.type
_entity_poly.pdbx_seq_one_letter_code
_entity_poly.pdbx_strand_id
1 'polypeptide(L)'
;MNQTINTSTSEVPAVLPEKFCPQCGKSTLPLSVPHVSTECKDCGRTVHFVRPGDNGEGIRVEAGEQFTIPAGWITLSLEPKANGKLFRSGLPFLLNQFFVSNAPTEESITEFVDNLEKEFDNYVEKTEAAKGLNLATEDGTKELIARLEADKQSRDWYIFAASMFCGGIKWSIENENAQRAAWAGYMMGTFRALSIVSEPVFEETLWRGYLANEVVYEAAAAAGNRSPAELEALKKLEPLFQRLDETALHALVDSGLAIGPKINVKHLPEELLRALAKHQLATRERERQEIRQAEKDRREDERTTRKDRREDIELRIKWLTIGATLAGIVASLVVKFA
;
A
#
# COMPACT_ATOMS: atom_id res chain seq x y z
N MET A 1 -14.75 48.61 46.94
CA MET A 1 -15.89 47.66 46.76
C MET A 1 -16.37 47.80 45.33
N ASN A 2 -15.85 46.97 44.41
CA ASN A 2 -16.30 46.91 43.02
C ASN A 2 -17.02 45.58 42.82
N GLN A 3 -18.34 45.63 42.69
CA GLN A 3 -19.15 44.49 42.28
C GLN A 3 -19.21 44.47 40.76
N THR A 4 -18.51 43.53 40.14
CA THR A 4 -18.60 43.25 38.72
C THR A 4 -19.79 42.32 38.49
N ILE A 5 -20.72 42.77 37.65
CA ILE A 5 -21.96 42.09 37.28
C ILE A 5 -21.61 40.92 36.35
N ASN A 6 -21.88 39.69 36.80
CA ASN A 6 -21.83 38.49 35.97
C ASN A 6 -23.07 38.44 35.06
N THR A 7 -22.91 38.80 33.79
CA THR A 7 -23.87 38.49 32.72
C THR A 7 -23.74 37.01 32.34
N SER A 8 -24.67 36.19 32.83
CA SER A 8 -24.83 34.80 32.41
C SER A 8 -25.42 34.76 30.99
N THR A 9 -24.58 34.49 29.99
CA THR A 9 -25.03 34.10 28.65
C THR A 9 -25.69 32.73 28.71
N SER A 10 -27.00 32.71 28.48
CA SER A 10 -27.80 31.49 28.30
C SER A 10 -27.37 30.81 26.99
N GLU A 11 -26.61 29.73 27.08
CA GLU A 11 -26.32 28.85 25.93
C GLU A 11 -27.63 28.25 25.41
N VAL A 12 -27.94 28.51 24.14
CA VAL A 12 -29.01 27.83 23.43
C VAL A 12 -28.58 26.37 23.26
N PRO A 13 -29.35 25.38 23.76
CA PRO A 13 -28.97 23.98 23.63
C PRO A 13 -28.86 23.61 22.16
N ALA A 14 -27.68 23.12 21.75
CA ALA A 14 -27.43 22.63 20.41
C ALA A 14 -28.47 21.55 20.07
N VAL A 15 -29.29 21.81 19.06
CA VAL A 15 -30.29 20.86 18.56
C VAL A 15 -29.53 19.64 18.02
N LEU A 16 -29.62 18.51 18.71
CA LEU A 16 -29.03 17.26 18.26
C LEU A 16 -29.62 16.91 16.88
N PRO A 17 -28.79 16.61 15.87
CA PRO A 17 -29.28 16.28 14.55
C PRO A 17 -30.22 15.07 14.63
N GLU A 18 -31.41 15.21 14.05
CA GLU A 18 -32.40 14.12 13.98
C GLU A 18 -31.77 12.93 13.28
N LYS A 19 -31.73 11.76 13.94
CA LYS A 19 -31.07 10.55 13.44
C LYS A 19 -31.76 9.90 12.24
N PHE A 20 -33.05 10.18 12.03
CA PHE A 20 -33.87 9.59 10.98
C PHE A 20 -34.62 10.67 10.22
N CYS A 21 -34.80 10.46 8.93
CA CYS A 21 -35.63 11.32 8.10
C CYS A 21 -37.11 11.11 8.46
N PRO A 22 -37.87 12.16 8.79
CA PRO A 22 -39.28 12.03 9.17
C PRO A 22 -40.19 11.59 8.02
N GLN A 23 -39.78 11.78 6.77
CA GLN A 23 -40.59 11.43 5.59
C GLN A 23 -40.37 9.98 5.14
N CYS A 24 -39.11 9.56 5.01
CA CYS A 24 -38.78 8.23 4.48
C CYS A 24 -38.31 7.22 5.53
N GLY A 25 -38.15 7.63 6.79
CA GLY A 25 -37.75 6.76 7.91
C GLY A 25 -36.29 6.28 7.87
N LYS A 26 -35.50 6.64 6.85
CA LYS A 26 -34.11 6.23 6.70
C LYS A 26 -33.17 7.07 7.57
N SER A 27 -32.00 6.50 7.91
CA SER A 27 -30.98 7.19 8.72
C SER A 27 -30.47 8.42 7.98
N THR A 28 -30.37 9.57 8.65
CA THR A 28 -29.69 10.77 8.15
C THR A 28 -28.20 10.77 8.51
N LEU A 29 -27.78 9.83 9.37
CA LEU A 29 -26.39 9.61 9.73
C LEU A 29 -25.82 8.42 8.94
N PRO A 30 -24.53 8.46 8.54
CA PRO A 30 -23.86 7.34 7.91
C PRO A 30 -23.94 6.06 8.75
N LEU A 31 -24.16 4.91 8.10
CA LEU A 31 -24.19 3.61 8.79
C LEU A 31 -22.76 3.10 9.05
N SER A 32 -22.60 2.27 10.08
CA SER A 32 -21.33 1.60 10.40
C SER A 32 -21.04 0.39 9.51
N VAL A 33 -21.95 0.05 8.59
CA VAL A 33 -21.82 -1.02 7.60
C VAL A 33 -21.86 -0.45 6.18
N PRO A 34 -21.40 -1.18 5.15
CA PRO A 34 -21.53 -0.76 3.76
C PRO A 34 -22.97 -0.46 3.45
N HIS A 35 -23.18 0.71 2.87
CA HIS A 35 -24.50 1.26 2.70
C HIS A 35 -24.57 2.10 1.44
N VAL A 36 -25.79 2.39 1.04
CA VAL A 36 -26.12 3.29 -0.04
C VAL A 36 -26.62 4.59 0.55
N SER A 37 -26.21 5.71 -0.02
CA SER A 37 -26.75 7.03 0.27
C SER A 37 -27.43 7.63 -0.96
N THR A 38 -28.53 8.33 -0.72
CA THR A 38 -29.27 9.09 -1.74
C THR A 38 -29.99 10.27 -1.10
N GLU A 39 -30.44 11.22 -1.91
CA GLU A 39 -31.27 12.33 -1.43
C GLU A 39 -32.73 11.87 -1.25
N CYS A 40 -33.33 12.20 -0.11
CA CYS A 40 -34.74 11.91 0.13
C CYS A 40 -35.62 12.78 -0.75
N LYS A 41 -36.45 12.16 -1.60
CA LYS A 41 -37.33 12.85 -2.56
C LYS A 41 -38.31 13.84 -1.92
N ASP A 42 -38.69 13.61 -0.66
CA ASP A 42 -39.72 14.41 0.01
C ASP A 42 -39.14 15.59 0.81
N CYS A 43 -37.91 15.48 1.32
CA CYS A 43 -37.33 16.49 2.21
C CYS A 43 -35.94 16.99 1.80
N GLY A 44 -35.33 16.46 0.74
CA GLY A 44 -34.02 16.85 0.23
C GLY A 44 -32.83 16.47 1.11
N ARG A 45 -33.04 15.79 2.24
CA ARG A 45 -31.93 15.37 3.12
C ARG A 45 -31.26 14.11 2.57
N THR A 46 -29.94 14.02 2.67
CA THR A 46 -29.21 12.76 2.42
C THR A 46 -29.62 11.71 3.43
N VAL A 47 -29.92 10.52 2.94
CA VAL A 47 -30.30 9.37 3.77
C VAL A 47 -29.48 8.14 3.41
N HIS A 48 -29.15 7.35 4.43
CA HIS A 48 -28.27 6.19 4.39
C HIS A 48 -29.07 4.92 4.72
N PHE A 49 -28.91 3.88 3.90
CA PHE A 49 -29.67 2.62 4.04
C PHE A 49 -28.94 1.45 3.38
N VAL A 50 -29.29 0.23 3.78
CA VAL A 50 -28.82 -0.99 3.11
C VAL A 50 -29.94 -1.52 2.23
N ARG A 51 -29.69 -1.65 0.93
CA ARG A 51 -30.61 -2.31 0.01
C ARG A 51 -30.01 -3.67 -0.38
N PRO A 52 -30.58 -4.81 0.05
CA PRO A 52 -30.07 -6.11 -0.35
C PRO A 52 -30.18 -6.28 -1.87
N GLY A 53 -29.21 -6.98 -2.46
CA GLY A 53 -29.25 -7.39 -3.87
C GLY A 53 -30.28 -8.46 -4.15
N ASP A 54 -30.38 -8.84 -5.42
CA ASP A 54 -31.27 -9.91 -5.85
C ASP A 54 -30.88 -11.21 -5.13
N ASN A 55 -31.88 -11.95 -4.64
CA ASN A 55 -31.72 -13.14 -3.77
C ASN A 55 -31.03 -12.87 -2.41
N GLY A 56 -30.93 -11.61 -1.98
CA GLY A 56 -30.27 -11.24 -0.73
C GLY A 56 -28.75 -11.21 -0.82
N GLU A 57 -28.17 -11.34 -2.02
CA GLU A 57 -26.73 -11.32 -2.22
C GLU A 57 -26.23 -9.89 -2.49
N GLY A 58 -25.33 -9.41 -1.63
CA GLY A 58 -24.70 -8.10 -1.79
C GLY A 58 -25.64 -6.90 -1.55
N ILE A 59 -25.21 -5.73 -2.02
CA ILE A 59 -25.94 -4.47 -1.87
C ILE A 59 -26.28 -3.93 -3.26
N ARG A 60 -27.57 -3.67 -3.52
CA ARG A 60 -28.03 -3.11 -4.80
C ARG A 60 -27.91 -1.60 -4.82
N VAL A 61 -27.12 -1.11 -5.76
CA VAL A 61 -26.91 0.32 -6.04
C VAL A 61 -27.61 0.68 -7.35
N GLU A 62 -28.50 1.66 -7.30
CA GLU A 62 -29.23 2.18 -8.46
C GLU A 62 -28.56 3.46 -9.00
N ALA A 63 -28.90 3.85 -10.23
CA ALA A 63 -28.32 5.04 -10.85
C ALA A 63 -28.61 6.30 -10.03
N GLY A 64 -27.57 7.10 -9.77
CA GLY A 64 -27.66 8.32 -8.96
C GLY A 64 -27.49 8.10 -7.46
N GLU A 65 -27.24 6.87 -7.02
CA GLU A 65 -26.93 6.57 -5.62
C GLU A 65 -25.43 6.42 -5.39
N GLN A 66 -24.98 6.68 -4.16
CA GLN A 66 -23.59 6.54 -3.77
C GLN A 66 -23.43 5.33 -2.84
N PHE A 67 -22.53 4.41 -3.18
CA PHE A 67 -22.13 3.33 -2.30
C PHE A 67 -20.98 3.78 -1.41
N THR A 68 -21.09 3.54 -0.10
CA THR A 68 -20.07 3.92 0.88
C THR A 68 -19.68 2.70 1.71
N ILE A 69 -18.38 2.44 1.78
CA ILE A 69 -17.79 1.50 2.73
C ILE A 69 -17.24 2.34 3.88
N PRO A 70 -17.78 2.21 5.11
CA PRO A 70 -17.32 2.99 6.25
C PRO A 70 -15.84 2.72 6.55
N ALA A 71 -15.13 3.76 6.98
CA ALA A 71 -13.76 3.62 7.46
C ALA A 71 -13.70 2.56 8.57
N GLY A 72 -12.72 1.65 8.48
CA GLY A 72 -12.54 0.55 9.44
C GLY A 72 -13.47 -0.65 9.25
N TRP A 73 -14.50 -0.59 8.38
CA TRP A 73 -15.39 -1.73 8.17
C TRP A 73 -14.68 -2.93 7.54
N ILE A 74 -13.81 -2.69 6.56
CA ILE A 74 -12.89 -3.72 6.06
C ILE A 74 -11.60 -3.63 6.86
N THR A 75 -11.40 -4.55 7.79
CA THR A 75 -10.09 -4.78 8.38
C THR A 75 -9.39 -5.85 7.55
N LEU A 76 -8.60 -5.43 6.56
CA LEU A 76 -7.71 -6.35 5.85
C LEU A 76 -6.60 -6.78 6.82
N SER A 77 -6.36 -8.08 6.89
CA SER A 77 -5.31 -8.66 7.71
C SER A 77 -4.51 -9.64 6.86
N LEU A 78 -3.20 -9.66 7.07
CA LEU A 78 -2.33 -10.70 6.51
C LEU A 78 -2.50 -12.03 7.25
N GLU A 79 -3.07 -11.99 8.46
CA GLU A 79 -3.42 -13.20 9.20
C GLU A 79 -4.55 -13.94 8.49
N PRO A 80 -4.35 -15.19 8.05
CA PRO A 80 -5.39 -15.96 7.39
C PRO A 80 -6.49 -16.30 8.40
N LYS A 81 -7.62 -15.60 8.33
CA LYS A 81 -8.82 -15.89 9.13
C LYS A 81 -9.73 -16.87 8.40
N ALA A 82 -10.47 -17.68 9.16
CA ALA A 82 -11.39 -18.69 8.61
C ALA A 82 -12.37 -18.12 7.57
N ASN A 83 -12.78 -16.85 7.72
CA ASN A 83 -13.81 -16.20 6.91
C ASN A 83 -13.27 -15.14 5.93
N GLY A 84 -11.95 -15.01 5.77
CA GLY A 84 -11.36 -13.98 4.92
C GLY A 84 -10.01 -14.40 4.37
N LYS A 85 -9.92 -14.56 3.05
CA LYS A 85 -8.68 -14.83 2.34
C LYS A 85 -8.41 -13.69 1.36
N LEU A 86 -7.19 -13.17 1.37
CA LEU A 86 -6.73 -12.29 0.31
C LEU A 86 -6.52 -13.13 -0.96
N PHE A 87 -7.18 -12.73 -2.04
CA PHE A 87 -6.84 -13.23 -3.36
C PHE A 87 -5.59 -12.52 -3.88
N ARG A 88 -4.94 -13.09 -4.89
CA ARG A 88 -3.71 -12.52 -5.48
C ARG A 88 -3.87 -11.05 -5.90
N SER A 89 -5.04 -10.66 -6.41
CA SER A 89 -5.34 -9.26 -6.78
C SER A 89 -5.58 -8.35 -5.56
N GLY A 90 -5.98 -8.90 -4.40
CA GLY A 90 -6.16 -8.14 -3.17
C GLY A 90 -4.86 -7.80 -2.45
N LEU A 91 -3.77 -8.53 -2.74
CA LEU A 91 -2.46 -8.27 -2.14
C LEU A 91 -1.85 -6.92 -2.60
N PRO A 92 -1.76 -6.60 -3.90
CA PRO A 92 -1.34 -5.26 -4.34
C PRO A 92 -2.19 -4.13 -3.77
N PHE A 93 -3.51 -4.33 -3.67
CA PHE A 93 -4.40 -3.35 -3.05
C PHE A 93 -4.05 -3.12 -1.58
N LEU A 94 -3.82 -4.18 -0.81
CA LEU A 94 -3.42 -4.08 0.59
C LEU A 94 -2.04 -3.41 0.76
N LEU A 95 -1.07 -3.76 -0.09
CA LEU A 95 0.25 -3.13 -0.06
C LEU A 95 0.17 -1.63 -0.39
N ASN A 96 -0.62 -1.25 -1.41
CA ASN A 96 -0.88 0.17 -1.69
C ASN A 96 -1.53 0.87 -0.49
N GLN A 97 -2.40 0.18 0.25
CA GLN A 97 -2.96 0.75 1.47
C GLN A 97 -1.88 1.00 2.53
N PHE A 98 -0.91 0.10 2.72
CA PHE A 98 0.14 0.32 3.71
C PHE A 98 1.09 1.47 3.35
N PHE A 99 1.51 1.55 2.09
CA PHE A 99 2.58 2.46 1.69
C PHE A 99 2.09 3.78 1.12
N VAL A 100 0.93 3.80 0.45
CA VAL A 100 0.47 4.94 -0.35
C VAL A 100 -0.81 5.56 0.19
N SER A 101 -1.62 4.82 0.98
CA SER A 101 -2.83 5.43 1.54
C SER A 101 -2.51 6.61 2.43
N ASN A 102 -3.36 7.63 2.35
CA ASN A 102 -3.23 8.89 3.08
C ASN A 102 -1.97 9.70 2.73
N ALA A 103 -1.49 9.62 1.48
CA ALA A 103 -0.45 10.53 1.01
C ALA A 103 -0.89 12.01 1.20
N PRO A 104 -0.03 12.86 1.80
CA PRO A 104 -0.36 14.26 2.03
C PRO A 104 -0.35 15.07 0.74
N THR A 105 -1.07 16.20 0.74
CA THR A 105 -0.84 17.26 -0.26
C THR A 105 0.33 18.15 0.18
N GLU A 106 0.78 19.04 -0.70
CA GLU A 106 1.82 20.02 -0.37
C GLU A 106 1.42 20.87 0.84
N GLU A 107 0.16 21.30 0.89
CA GLU A 107 -0.36 22.16 1.97
C GLU A 107 -0.52 21.39 3.30
N SER A 108 -0.75 20.07 3.24
CA SER A 108 -1.00 19.25 4.43
C SER A 108 0.23 18.52 4.95
N ILE A 109 1.41 18.75 4.36
CA ILE A 109 2.62 17.97 4.69
C ILE A 109 3.04 18.12 6.15
N THR A 110 2.94 19.33 6.72
CA THR A 110 3.34 19.59 8.11
C THR A 110 2.39 18.89 9.09
N GLU A 111 1.07 19.02 8.87
CA GLU A 111 0.07 18.33 9.69
C GLU A 111 0.21 16.81 9.60
N PHE A 112 0.48 16.29 8.41
CA PHE A 112 0.74 14.86 8.20
C PHE A 112 1.95 14.37 8.98
N VAL A 113 3.07 15.10 8.93
CA VAL A 113 4.30 14.76 9.67
C VAL A 113 4.07 14.84 11.18
N ASP A 114 3.33 15.84 11.67
CA ASP A 114 2.97 15.95 13.09
C ASP A 114 2.10 14.77 13.57
N ASN A 115 1.15 14.33 12.75
CA ASN A 115 0.31 13.19 13.09
C ASN A 115 1.12 11.89 13.10
N LEU A 116 2.01 11.68 12.12
CA LEU A 116 2.91 10.53 12.11
C LEU A 116 3.86 10.50 13.31
N GLU A 117 4.46 11.63 13.66
CA GLU A 117 5.34 11.73 14.83
C GLU A 117 4.59 11.33 16.11
N LYS A 118 3.38 11.86 16.33
CA LYS A 118 2.53 11.48 17.47
C LYS A 118 2.19 9.99 17.48
N GLU A 119 1.90 9.41 16.31
CA GLU A 119 1.63 7.97 16.19
C GLU A 119 2.87 7.15 16.56
N PHE A 120 4.05 7.54 16.07
CA PHE A 120 5.31 6.86 16.36
C PHE A 120 5.72 7.00 17.82
N ASP A 121 5.60 8.19 18.40
CA ASP A 121 5.93 8.44 19.80
C ASP A 121 5.00 7.63 20.74
N ASN A 122 3.70 7.66 20.48
CA ASN A 122 2.72 6.86 21.22
C ASN A 122 2.94 5.34 21.07
N TYR A 123 3.52 4.88 19.95
CA TYR A 123 3.96 3.50 19.80
C TYR A 123 5.21 3.24 20.66
N VAL A 124 6.25 4.06 20.53
CA VAL A 124 7.54 3.91 21.22
C VAL A 124 7.35 3.89 22.74
N GLU A 125 6.50 4.76 23.28
CA GLU A 125 6.16 4.83 24.71
C GLU A 125 5.58 3.51 25.27
N LYS A 126 4.98 2.68 24.42
CA LYS A 126 4.37 1.40 24.80
C LYS A 126 5.29 0.19 24.58
N THR A 127 6.47 0.40 24.01
CA THR A 127 7.42 -0.68 23.76
C THR A 127 8.01 -1.20 25.08
N GLU A 128 8.46 -2.45 25.09
CA GLU A 128 9.18 -2.99 26.25
C GLU A 128 10.52 -2.26 26.47
N ALA A 129 11.14 -1.71 25.43
CA ALA A 129 12.35 -0.89 25.54
C ALA A 129 12.11 0.39 26.36
N ALA A 130 10.95 1.05 26.21
CA ALA A 130 10.59 2.27 26.93
C ALA A 130 10.13 2.04 28.38
N LYS A 131 9.89 0.79 28.77
CA LYS A 131 9.32 0.45 30.07
C LYS A 131 10.19 0.93 31.23
N GLY A 132 9.57 1.68 32.15
CA GLY A 132 10.23 2.22 33.33
C GLY A 132 11.14 3.42 33.06
N LEU A 133 11.19 3.94 31.83
CA LEU A 133 11.95 5.13 31.49
C LEU A 133 11.08 6.37 31.58
N ASN A 134 11.68 7.49 32.01
CA ASN A 134 11.07 8.81 31.88
C ASN A 134 11.58 9.48 30.60
N LEU A 135 10.83 9.35 29.51
CA LEU A 135 11.21 9.86 28.19
C LEU A 135 11.22 11.39 28.09
N ALA A 136 10.69 12.11 29.10
CA ALA A 136 10.79 13.56 29.19
C ALA A 136 12.17 14.04 29.71
N THR A 137 13.06 13.12 30.09
CA THR A 137 14.41 13.43 30.58
C THR A 137 15.47 12.95 29.60
N GLU A 138 16.57 13.70 29.49
CA GLU A 138 17.69 13.34 28.61
C GLU A 138 18.26 11.94 28.92
N ASP A 139 18.39 11.60 30.20
CA ASP A 139 18.88 10.28 30.63
C ASP A 139 17.93 9.15 30.21
N GLY A 140 16.62 9.35 30.36
CA GLY A 140 15.61 8.39 29.91
C GLY A 140 15.62 8.19 28.40
N THR A 141 15.80 9.26 27.62
CA THR A 141 15.93 9.18 26.16
C THR A 141 17.23 8.47 25.75
N LYS A 142 18.37 8.77 26.39
CA LYS A 142 19.65 8.12 26.11
C LYS A 142 19.60 6.62 26.39
N GLU A 143 19.00 6.24 27.52
CA GLU A 143 18.82 4.83 27.88
C GLU A 143 17.87 4.12 26.90
N LEU A 144 16.79 4.78 26.45
CA LEU A 144 15.91 4.23 25.41
C LEU A 144 16.70 3.95 24.12
N ILE A 145 17.49 4.93 23.67
CA ILE A 145 18.35 4.77 22.48
C ILE A 145 19.27 3.57 22.66
N ALA A 146 19.98 3.48 23.80
CA ALA A 146 20.89 2.38 24.07
C ALA A 146 20.20 1.00 24.03
N ARG A 147 18.95 0.91 24.54
CA ARG A 147 18.14 -0.32 24.49
C ARG A 147 17.73 -0.68 23.07
N LEU A 148 17.27 0.31 22.29
CA LEU A 148 16.84 0.06 20.91
C LEU A 148 18.03 -0.22 19.98
N GLU A 149 19.21 0.33 20.25
CA GLU A 149 20.43 0.06 19.50
C GLU A 149 20.94 -1.39 19.64
N ALA A 150 20.51 -2.12 20.66
CA ALA A 150 20.83 -3.53 20.82
C ALA A 150 20.26 -4.39 19.68
N ASP A 151 19.15 -3.96 19.06
CA ASP A 151 18.56 -4.59 17.89
C ASP A 151 18.09 -3.55 16.86
N LYS A 152 19.02 -3.13 16.00
CA LYS A 152 18.77 -2.18 14.89
C LYS A 152 17.95 -2.77 13.74
N GLN A 153 17.56 -4.03 13.82
CA GLN A 153 16.66 -4.67 12.87
C GLN A 153 15.23 -4.83 13.41
N SER A 154 15.03 -4.46 14.67
CA SER A 154 13.71 -4.49 15.30
C SER A 154 12.78 -3.43 14.71
N ARG A 155 11.48 -3.76 14.71
CA ARG A 155 10.41 -2.80 14.39
C ARG A 155 10.45 -1.56 15.27
N ASP A 156 10.74 -1.73 16.56
CA ASP A 156 10.78 -0.64 17.53
C ASP A 156 11.89 0.36 17.19
N TRP A 157 13.07 -0.12 16.77
CA TRP A 157 14.14 0.73 16.26
C TRP A 157 13.72 1.50 15.01
N TYR A 158 13.06 0.85 14.05
CA TYR A 158 12.61 1.51 12.82
C TYR A 158 11.56 2.59 13.07
N ILE A 159 10.61 2.36 13.98
CA ILE A 159 9.60 3.37 14.34
C ILE A 159 10.25 4.55 15.07
N PHE A 160 11.15 4.28 16.02
CA PHE A 160 11.92 5.31 16.69
C PHE A 160 12.74 6.16 15.71
N ALA A 161 13.45 5.51 14.77
CA ALA A 161 14.21 6.20 13.73
C ALA A 161 13.31 7.07 12.84
N ALA A 162 12.14 6.56 12.42
CA ALA A 162 11.18 7.33 11.63
C ALA A 162 10.67 8.57 12.37
N SER A 163 10.41 8.49 13.69
CA SER A 163 10.01 9.65 14.51
C SER A 163 11.09 10.74 14.52
N MET A 164 12.37 10.39 14.71
CA MET A 164 13.47 11.36 14.65
C MET A 164 13.53 12.12 13.32
N PHE A 165 13.26 11.43 12.20
CA PHE A 165 13.22 12.08 10.90
C PHE A 165 11.98 12.96 10.69
N CYS A 166 10.87 12.72 11.40
CA CYS A 166 9.73 13.65 11.42
C CYS A 166 10.16 15.01 11.99
N GLY A 167 10.85 15.02 13.15
CA GLY A 167 11.45 16.24 13.70
C GLY A 167 12.43 16.91 12.73
N GLY A 168 13.25 16.13 12.03
CA GLY A 168 14.17 16.61 11.00
C GLY A 168 13.48 17.29 9.81
N ILE A 169 12.32 16.78 9.37
CA ILE A 169 11.51 17.40 8.30
C ILE A 169 10.99 18.75 8.77
N LYS A 170 10.33 18.80 9.93
CA LYS A 170 9.72 20.03 10.48
C LYS A 170 10.75 21.15 10.65
N TRP A 171 11.88 20.83 11.30
CA TRP A 171 12.98 21.78 11.46
C TRP A 171 13.49 22.28 10.10
N SER A 172 13.61 21.40 9.11
CA SER A 172 14.09 21.79 7.78
C SER A 172 13.10 22.68 7.03
N ILE A 173 11.80 22.46 7.19
CA ILE A 173 10.75 23.32 6.61
C ILE A 173 10.78 24.70 7.28
N GLU A 174 10.82 24.77 8.61
CA GLU A 174 10.89 26.02 9.39
C GLU A 174 12.13 26.86 9.04
N ASN A 175 13.22 26.22 8.62
CA ASN A 175 14.48 26.87 8.26
C ASN A 175 14.69 26.96 6.73
N GLU A 176 13.63 26.81 5.93
CA GLU A 176 13.64 26.95 4.46
C GLU A 176 14.70 26.08 3.75
N ASN A 177 15.04 24.91 4.31
CA ASN A 177 16.03 23.99 3.77
C ASN A 177 15.36 22.81 3.05
N ALA A 178 14.92 23.04 1.82
CA ALA A 178 14.21 22.05 1.01
C ALA A 178 15.00 20.75 0.77
N GLN A 179 16.33 20.84 0.56
CA GLN A 179 17.15 19.66 0.32
C GLN A 179 17.22 18.75 1.55
N ARG A 180 17.37 19.33 2.74
CA ARG A 180 17.39 18.58 3.99
C ARG A 180 16.01 18.00 4.32
N ALA A 181 14.95 18.76 4.06
CA ALA A 181 13.57 18.27 4.23
C ALA A 181 13.31 17.06 3.33
N ALA A 182 13.70 17.12 2.05
CA ALA A 182 13.56 16.01 1.10
C ALA A 182 14.34 14.76 1.54
N TRP A 183 15.59 14.92 1.99
CA TRP A 183 16.39 13.82 2.50
C TRP A 183 15.78 13.19 3.76
N ALA A 184 15.35 14.02 4.72
CA ALA A 184 14.70 13.55 5.94
C ALA A 184 13.37 12.83 5.63
N GLY A 185 12.59 13.35 4.67
CA GLY A 185 11.37 12.71 4.16
C GLY A 185 11.63 11.32 3.57
N TYR A 186 12.67 11.19 2.74
CA TYR A 186 13.09 9.90 2.18
C TYR A 186 13.49 8.90 3.29
N MET A 187 14.28 9.34 4.27
CA MET A 187 14.71 8.48 5.37
C MET A 187 13.54 8.06 6.26
N MET A 188 12.64 8.98 6.60
CA MET A 188 11.40 8.70 7.34
C MET A 188 10.55 7.65 6.59
N GLY A 189 10.32 7.86 5.30
CA GLY A 189 9.56 6.92 4.47
C GLY A 189 10.19 5.53 4.41
N THR A 190 11.52 5.44 4.32
CA THR A 190 12.27 4.19 4.33
C THR A 190 12.09 3.44 5.66
N PHE A 191 12.28 4.12 6.79
CA PHE A 191 12.14 3.51 8.12
C PHE A 191 10.69 3.13 8.45
N ARG A 192 9.72 3.95 8.03
CA ARG A 192 8.30 3.59 8.10
C ARG A 192 8.00 2.34 7.28
N ALA A 193 8.59 2.20 6.09
CA ALA A 193 8.38 1.01 5.27
C ALA A 193 8.96 -0.25 5.92
N LEU A 194 10.17 -0.14 6.48
CA LEU A 194 10.80 -1.24 7.22
C LEU A 194 9.97 -1.63 8.45
N SER A 195 9.42 -0.66 9.19
CA SER A 195 8.58 -0.98 10.36
C SER A 195 7.26 -1.68 10.02
N ILE A 196 6.75 -1.51 8.80
CA ILE A 196 5.59 -2.25 8.28
C ILE A 196 5.99 -3.69 7.95
N VAL A 197 7.13 -3.89 7.28
CA VAL A 197 7.60 -5.22 6.87
C VAL A 197 8.07 -6.06 8.06
N SER A 198 8.65 -5.43 9.08
CA SER A 198 9.05 -6.05 10.35
C SER A 198 7.89 -6.17 11.35
N GLU A 199 6.65 -5.93 10.93
CA GLU A 199 5.49 -6.30 11.72
C GLU A 199 5.41 -7.84 11.80
N PRO A 200 5.28 -8.45 12.99
CA PRO A 200 5.42 -9.90 13.15
C PRO A 200 4.54 -10.75 12.24
N VAL A 201 3.28 -10.36 12.02
CA VAL A 201 2.38 -11.09 11.13
C VAL A 201 2.79 -10.92 9.67
N PHE A 202 3.21 -9.73 9.27
CA PHE A 202 3.75 -9.48 7.93
C PHE A 202 4.99 -10.33 7.67
N GLU A 203 5.98 -10.25 8.55
CA GLU A 203 7.25 -10.95 8.44
C GLU A 203 7.05 -12.47 8.42
N GLU A 204 6.23 -13.00 9.34
CA GLU A 204 5.92 -14.43 9.38
C GLU A 204 5.19 -14.87 8.10
N THR A 205 4.27 -14.06 7.58
CA THR A 205 3.57 -14.35 6.33
C THR A 205 4.53 -14.38 5.14
N LEU A 206 5.47 -13.43 5.06
CA LEU A 206 6.51 -13.40 4.05
C LEU A 206 7.40 -14.64 4.15
N TRP A 207 7.81 -15.02 5.37
CA TRP A 207 8.61 -16.20 5.63
C TRP A 207 7.89 -17.50 5.27
N ARG A 208 6.61 -17.64 5.64
CA ARG A 208 5.76 -18.78 5.25
C ARG A 208 5.62 -18.85 3.73
N GLY A 209 5.49 -17.71 3.05
CA GLY A 209 5.47 -17.64 1.60
C GLY A 209 6.78 -18.10 0.97
N TYR A 210 7.92 -17.67 1.53
CA TYR A 210 9.25 -18.11 1.14
C TYR A 210 9.43 -19.63 1.32
N LEU A 211 9.12 -20.16 2.51
CA LEU A 211 9.21 -21.59 2.81
C LEU A 211 8.24 -22.43 1.98
N ALA A 212 7.00 -21.95 1.75
CA ALA A 212 6.06 -22.65 0.90
C ALA A 212 6.56 -22.73 -0.54
N ASN A 213 7.22 -21.67 -1.03
CA ASN A 213 7.86 -21.69 -2.34
C ASN A 213 9.00 -22.73 -2.37
N GLU A 214 9.85 -22.75 -1.34
CA GLU A 214 10.91 -23.75 -1.18
C GLU A 214 10.35 -25.18 -1.17
N VAL A 215 9.31 -25.46 -0.36
CA VAL A 215 8.65 -26.77 -0.34
C VAL A 215 7.98 -27.10 -1.67
N VAL A 216 7.45 -26.14 -2.42
CA VAL A 216 6.93 -26.39 -3.77
C VAL A 216 8.06 -26.74 -4.73
N TYR A 217 9.23 -26.09 -4.63
CA TYR A 217 10.42 -26.44 -5.39
C TYR A 217 10.97 -27.82 -5.01
N GLU A 218 11.07 -28.10 -3.72
CA GLU A 218 11.55 -29.37 -3.18
C GLU A 218 10.56 -30.49 -3.43
N ALA A 219 9.26 -30.28 -3.29
CA ALA A 219 8.23 -31.24 -3.64
C ALA A 219 8.13 -31.42 -5.16
N ALA A 220 8.36 -30.40 -5.98
CA ALA A 220 8.53 -30.59 -7.42
C ALA A 220 9.79 -31.43 -7.73
N ALA A 221 10.85 -31.30 -6.91
CA ALA A 221 12.06 -32.11 -7.00
C ALA A 221 11.86 -33.55 -6.46
N ALA A 222 11.11 -33.73 -5.37
CA ALA A 222 10.95 -34.96 -4.58
C ALA A 222 9.68 -35.76 -4.93
N ALA A 223 8.65 -35.15 -5.53
CA ALA A 223 7.53 -35.87 -6.17
C ALA A 223 8.00 -36.64 -7.42
N GLY A 224 9.28 -36.53 -7.79
CA GLY A 224 9.99 -37.69 -8.30
C GLY A 224 10.82 -38.29 -7.18
N ASN A 225 10.48 -39.50 -6.72
CA ASN A 225 11.40 -40.41 -6.03
C ASN A 225 12.58 -40.68 -6.98
N ARG A 226 13.50 -39.73 -7.08
CA ARG A 226 14.56 -39.71 -8.06
C ARG A 226 15.89 -39.86 -7.36
N SER A 227 16.62 -40.90 -7.75
CA SER A 227 18.01 -41.09 -7.36
C SER A 227 18.82 -39.83 -7.70
N PRO A 228 19.93 -39.55 -6.98
CA PRO A 228 20.84 -38.44 -7.33
C PRO A 228 21.24 -38.43 -8.82
N ALA A 229 21.34 -39.60 -9.45
CA ALA A 229 21.62 -39.74 -10.88
C ALA A 229 20.48 -39.21 -11.77
N GLU A 230 19.22 -39.37 -11.37
CA GLU A 230 18.07 -38.84 -12.09
C GLU A 230 17.95 -37.32 -11.92
N LEU A 231 18.30 -36.75 -10.75
CA LEU A 231 18.39 -35.30 -10.56
C LEU A 231 19.49 -34.68 -11.44
N GLU A 232 20.63 -35.36 -11.59
CA GLU A 232 21.70 -34.90 -12.49
C GLU A 232 21.30 -35.03 -13.96
N ALA A 233 20.57 -36.08 -14.34
CA ALA A 233 20.02 -36.24 -15.67
C ALA A 233 19.00 -35.13 -16.01
N LEU A 234 18.19 -34.69 -15.05
CA LEU A 234 17.27 -33.56 -15.24
C LEU A 234 17.99 -32.25 -15.48
N LYS A 235 19.01 -31.93 -14.67
CA LYS A 235 19.82 -30.72 -14.89
C LYS A 235 20.46 -30.72 -16.28
N LYS A 236 20.81 -31.89 -16.81
CA LYS A 236 21.33 -32.04 -18.18
C LYS A 236 20.25 -31.91 -19.26
N LEU A 237 18.98 -32.15 -18.92
CA LEU A 237 17.84 -32.07 -19.84
C LEU A 237 17.19 -30.70 -19.92
N GLU A 238 17.27 -29.91 -18.86
CA GLU A 238 16.69 -28.58 -18.81
C GLU A 238 17.14 -27.67 -19.99
N PRO A 239 18.43 -27.63 -20.38
CA PRO A 239 18.86 -26.87 -21.56
C PRO A 239 18.31 -27.41 -22.88
N LEU A 240 17.99 -28.71 -22.95
CA LEU A 240 17.42 -29.32 -24.15
C LEU A 240 15.95 -28.90 -24.33
N PHE A 241 15.16 -28.91 -23.25
CA PHE A 241 13.80 -28.42 -23.30
C PHE A 241 13.72 -26.90 -23.52
N GLN A 242 14.68 -26.13 -22.99
CA GLN A 242 14.77 -24.68 -23.25
C GLN A 242 15.01 -24.36 -24.73
N ARG A 243 15.72 -25.24 -25.46
CA ARG A 243 15.99 -25.08 -26.91
C ARG A 243 14.80 -25.45 -27.80
N LEU A 244 13.84 -26.23 -27.31
CA LEU A 244 12.66 -26.58 -28.07
C LEU A 244 11.74 -25.37 -28.20
N ASP A 245 11.20 -25.14 -29.38
CA ASP A 245 10.17 -24.11 -29.57
C ASP A 245 8.85 -24.54 -28.88
N GLU A 246 7.97 -23.58 -28.69
CA GLU A 246 6.73 -23.80 -27.95
C GLU A 246 5.81 -24.79 -28.66
N THR A 247 5.79 -24.73 -29.99
CA THR A 247 5.05 -25.65 -30.85
C THR A 247 5.53 -27.09 -30.66
N ALA A 248 6.84 -27.33 -30.60
CA ALA A 248 7.40 -28.64 -30.33
C ALA A 248 7.06 -29.11 -28.91
N LEU A 249 7.10 -28.24 -27.91
CA LEU A 249 6.71 -28.59 -26.54
C LEU A 249 5.24 -29.00 -26.45
N HIS A 250 4.33 -28.25 -27.08
CA HIS A 250 2.91 -28.63 -27.18
C HIS A 250 2.74 -29.97 -27.92
N ALA A 251 3.41 -30.15 -29.05
CA ALA A 251 3.36 -31.41 -29.79
C ALA A 251 3.87 -32.60 -28.96
N LEU A 252 4.87 -32.40 -28.09
CA LEU A 252 5.38 -33.43 -27.19
C LEU A 252 4.39 -33.75 -26.06
N VAL A 253 3.73 -32.73 -25.49
CA VAL A 253 2.79 -32.90 -24.38
C VAL A 253 1.44 -33.49 -24.84
N ASP A 254 0.93 -33.02 -25.98
CA ASP A 254 -0.44 -33.28 -26.43
C ASP A 254 -0.54 -34.50 -27.34
N SER A 255 0.56 -34.91 -28.00
CA SER A 255 0.52 -36.06 -28.93
C SER A 255 0.25 -37.40 -28.26
N GLY A 256 0.34 -37.50 -26.93
CA GLY A 256 0.17 -38.76 -26.21
C GLY A 256 1.33 -39.75 -26.36
N LEU A 257 2.22 -39.56 -27.35
CA LEU A 257 3.35 -40.43 -27.65
C LEU A 257 4.48 -40.31 -26.62
N ALA A 258 5.35 -41.33 -26.58
CA ALA A 258 6.57 -41.33 -25.78
C ALA A 258 7.50 -40.17 -26.23
N ILE A 259 7.92 -39.35 -25.26
CA ILE A 259 8.78 -38.19 -25.44
C ILE A 259 10.24 -38.62 -25.50
N GLY A 260 10.65 -39.58 -24.68
CA GLY A 260 12.03 -40.06 -24.56
C GLY A 260 12.70 -40.38 -25.90
N PRO A 261 12.10 -41.21 -26.77
CA PRO A 261 12.65 -41.51 -28.10
C PRO A 261 12.84 -40.27 -28.98
N LYS A 262 11.96 -39.27 -28.86
CA LYS A 262 11.99 -38.04 -29.69
C LYS A 262 13.11 -37.09 -29.29
N ILE A 263 13.52 -37.11 -28.03
CA ILE A 263 14.62 -36.29 -27.51
C ILE A 263 15.90 -37.11 -27.22
N ASN A 264 15.93 -38.37 -27.69
CA ASN A 264 17.03 -39.32 -27.51
C ASN A 264 17.39 -39.60 -26.04
N VAL A 265 16.38 -39.71 -25.18
CA VAL A 265 16.49 -40.04 -23.76
C VAL A 265 15.85 -41.39 -23.49
N LYS A 266 16.63 -42.36 -23.01
CA LYS A 266 16.20 -43.76 -22.87
C LYS A 266 15.95 -44.23 -21.43
N HIS A 267 16.40 -43.46 -20.43
CA HIS A 267 16.50 -43.93 -19.05
C HIS A 267 15.62 -43.15 -18.06
N LEU A 268 14.70 -42.31 -18.55
CA LEU A 268 13.79 -41.55 -17.69
C LEU A 268 12.33 -41.98 -17.89
N PRO A 269 11.52 -41.98 -16.82
CA PRO A 269 10.09 -42.23 -16.93
C PRO A 269 9.40 -41.23 -17.87
N GLU A 270 8.45 -41.68 -18.68
CA GLU A 270 7.74 -40.83 -19.64
C GLU A 270 6.84 -39.78 -18.97
N GLU A 271 6.22 -40.13 -17.84
CA GLU A 271 5.44 -39.20 -17.02
C GLU A 271 6.27 -37.98 -16.62
N LEU A 272 7.55 -38.21 -16.39
CA LEU A 272 8.52 -37.23 -15.95
C LEU A 272 8.93 -36.26 -17.04
N LEU A 273 9.25 -36.80 -18.21
CA LEU A 273 9.55 -36.01 -19.40
C LEU A 273 8.34 -35.14 -19.78
N ARG A 274 7.12 -35.66 -19.58
CA ARG A 274 5.89 -34.91 -19.81
C ARG A 274 5.66 -33.83 -18.76
N ALA A 275 5.93 -34.10 -17.49
CA ALA A 275 5.86 -33.11 -16.42
C ALA A 275 6.84 -31.95 -16.65
N LEU A 276 8.08 -32.24 -17.07
CA LEU A 276 9.07 -31.22 -17.44
C LEU A 276 8.61 -30.38 -18.64
N ALA A 277 8.10 -31.02 -19.69
CA ALA A 277 7.60 -30.31 -20.86
C ALA A 277 6.42 -29.38 -20.49
N LYS A 278 5.50 -29.85 -19.64
CA LYS A 278 4.39 -29.03 -19.11
C LYS A 278 4.87 -27.88 -18.24
N HIS A 279 5.87 -28.11 -17.38
CA HIS A 279 6.47 -27.06 -16.56
C HIS A 279 7.09 -25.97 -17.43
N GLN A 280 7.84 -26.33 -18.47
CA GLN A 280 8.45 -25.37 -19.40
C GLN A 280 7.40 -24.56 -20.19
N LEU A 281 6.31 -25.19 -20.62
CA LEU A 281 5.17 -24.47 -21.21
C LEU A 281 4.56 -23.47 -20.22
N ALA A 282 4.33 -23.89 -18.97
CA ALA A 282 3.79 -23.02 -17.93
C ALA A 282 4.73 -21.85 -17.60
N THR A 283 6.05 -22.07 -17.56
CA THR A 283 7.05 -21.01 -17.36
C THR A 283 7.00 -19.98 -18.50
N ARG A 284 6.97 -20.43 -19.76
CA ARG A 284 6.84 -19.51 -20.92
C ARG A 284 5.53 -18.75 -20.94
N GLU A 285 4.45 -19.36 -20.46
CA GLU A 285 3.18 -18.67 -20.36
C GLU A 285 3.18 -17.59 -19.27
N ARG A 286 3.83 -17.86 -18.12
CA ARG A 286 4.07 -16.85 -17.08
C ARG A 286 4.92 -15.70 -17.60
N GLU A 287 6.03 -15.97 -18.26
CA GLU A 287 6.89 -14.93 -18.87
C GLU A 287 6.09 -14.07 -19.87
N ARG A 288 5.21 -14.66 -20.68
CA ARG A 288 4.33 -13.89 -21.58
C ARG A 288 3.28 -13.06 -20.86
N GLN A 289 2.77 -13.53 -19.72
CA GLN A 289 1.86 -12.74 -18.90
C GLN A 289 2.59 -11.56 -18.26
N GLU A 290 3.82 -11.78 -17.78
CA GLU A 290 4.67 -10.74 -17.20
C GLU A 290 5.09 -9.70 -18.24
N ILE A 291 5.52 -10.11 -19.44
CA ILE A 291 5.83 -9.18 -20.54
C ILE A 291 4.60 -8.37 -20.93
N ARG A 292 3.42 -9.01 -21.05
CA ARG A 292 2.17 -8.30 -21.37
C ARG A 292 1.77 -7.32 -20.26
N GLN A 293 2.02 -7.66 -19.00
CA GLN A 293 1.74 -6.77 -17.88
C GLN A 293 2.74 -5.61 -17.86
N ALA A 294 4.04 -5.88 -17.95
CA ALA A 294 5.08 -4.86 -18.02
C ALA A 294 4.89 -3.90 -19.21
N GLU A 295 4.40 -4.39 -20.36
CA GLU A 295 4.08 -3.52 -21.49
C GLU A 295 2.85 -2.65 -21.24
N LYS A 296 1.83 -3.16 -20.53
CA LYS A 296 0.69 -2.34 -20.09
C LYS A 296 1.14 -1.28 -19.10
N ASP A 297 1.94 -1.66 -18.12
CA ASP A 297 2.47 -0.76 -17.09
C ASP A 297 3.33 0.32 -17.76
N ARG A 298 4.21 -0.05 -18.71
CA ARG A 298 5.00 0.93 -19.50
C ARG A 298 4.12 1.88 -20.30
N ARG A 299 3.03 1.40 -20.91
CA ARG A 299 2.09 2.25 -21.65
C ARG A 299 1.32 3.19 -20.72
N GLU A 300 1.08 2.78 -19.48
CA GLU A 300 0.45 3.60 -18.45
C GLU A 300 1.43 4.67 -17.94
N ASP A 301 2.68 4.30 -17.65
CA ASP A 301 3.76 5.21 -17.29
C ASP A 301 4.04 6.25 -18.39
N GLU A 302 4.04 5.85 -19.66
CA GLU A 302 4.17 6.78 -20.79
C GLU A 302 2.98 7.76 -20.87
N ARG A 303 1.78 7.35 -20.45
CA ARG A 303 0.59 8.23 -20.41
C ARG A 303 0.67 9.21 -19.24
N THR A 304 1.06 8.75 -18.06
CA THR A 304 1.23 9.61 -16.87
C THR A 304 2.34 10.62 -17.11
N THR A 305 3.52 10.19 -17.55
CA THR A 305 4.66 11.09 -17.84
C THR A 305 4.31 12.15 -18.89
N ARG A 306 3.50 11.82 -19.91
CA ARG A 306 3.04 12.81 -20.90
C ARG A 306 2.05 13.82 -20.31
N LYS A 307 1.23 13.39 -19.35
CA LYS A 307 0.29 14.26 -18.65
C LYS A 307 1.06 15.20 -17.72
N ASP A 308 1.98 14.66 -16.93
CA ASP A 308 2.82 15.43 -16.01
C ASP A 308 3.70 16.44 -16.75
N ARG A 309 4.22 16.09 -17.93
CA ARG A 309 4.97 17.03 -18.78
C ARG A 309 4.11 18.15 -19.34
N ARG A 310 2.81 17.92 -19.59
CA ARG A 310 1.88 18.98 -20.00
C ARG A 310 1.56 19.89 -18.81
N GLU A 311 1.34 19.31 -17.64
CA GLU A 311 1.08 20.06 -16.40
C GLU A 311 2.33 20.88 -15.98
N ASP A 312 3.55 20.35 -16.11
CA ASP A 312 4.81 21.10 -15.86
C ASP A 312 5.01 22.24 -16.89
N ILE A 313 4.68 22.03 -18.17
CA ILE A 313 4.73 23.11 -19.18
C ILE A 313 3.69 24.19 -18.85
N GLU A 314 2.47 23.82 -18.46
CA GLU A 314 1.44 24.77 -18.06
C GLU A 314 1.81 25.53 -16.78
N LEU A 315 2.40 24.85 -15.78
CA LEU A 315 2.93 25.49 -14.57
C LEU A 315 4.07 26.44 -14.89
N ARG A 316 5.02 26.07 -15.77
CA ARG A 316 6.10 26.98 -16.22
C ARG A 316 5.57 28.18 -16.99
N ILE A 317 4.53 28.02 -17.81
CA ILE A 317 3.88 29.14 -18.51
C ILE A 317 3.18 30.06 -17.50
N LYS A 318 2.49 29.51 -16.49
CA LYS A 318 1.87 30.27 -15.39
C LYS A 318 2.92 31.02 -14.55
N TRP A 319 4.04 30.38 -14.22
CA TRP A 319 5.15 31.01 -13.50
C TRP A 319 5.87 32.09 -14.33
N LEU A 320 6.01 31.91 -15.64
CA LEU A 320 6.53 32.94 -16.55
C LEU A 320 5.59 34.14 -16.68
N THR A 321 4.28 33.92 -16.66
CA THR A 321 3.30 35.03 -16.68
C THR A 321 3.24 35.76 -15.33
N ILE A 322 3.29 35.04 -14.21
CA ILE A 322 3.33 35.65 -12.86
C ILE A 322 4.66 36.38 -12.61
N GLY A 323 5.78 35.80 -13.04
CA GLY A 323 7.12 36.40 -12.93
C GLY A 323 7.29 37.68 -13.74
N ALA A 324 6.65 37.78 -14.91
CA ALA A 324 6.65 39.01 -15.71
C ALA A 324 5.86 40.15 -15.03
N THR A 325 4.77 39.83 -14.31
CA THR A 325 4.02 40.82 -13.51
C THR A 325 4.77 41.27 -12.26
N LEU A 326 5.48 40.38 -11.57
CA LEU A 326 6.22 40.74 -10.35
C LEU A 326 7.50 41.53 -10.64
N ALA A 327 8.22 41.22 -11.72
CA ALA A 327 9.39 42.01 -12.14
C ALA A 327 9.01 43.46 -12.52
N GLY A 328 7.83 43.69 -13.09
CA GLY A 328 7.30 45.02 -13.38
C GLY A 328 6.97 45.83 -12.12
N ILE A 329 6.44 45.17 -11.08
CA ILE A 329 6.11 45.82 -9.81
C ILE A 329 7.38 46.23 -9.04
N VAL A 330 8.41 45.37 -9.01
CA VAL A 330 9.68 45.68 -8.35
C VAL A 330 10.44 46.80 -9.08
N ALA A 331 10.46 46.80 -10.42
CA ALA A 331 11.07 47.88 -11.19
C ALA A 331 10.39 49.24 -10.97
N SER A 332 9.07 49.26 -10.77
CA SER A 332 8.33 50.50 -10.49
C SER A 332 8.53 51.07 -9.08
N LEU A 333 8.95 50.24 -8.12
CA LEU A 333 9.27 50.67 -6.76
C LEU A 333 10.70 51.23 -6.65
N VAL A 334 11.66 50.66 -7.38
CA VAL A 334 13.06 51.14 -7.34
C VAL A 334 13.22 52.52 -7.99
N VAL A 335 12.43 52.86 -9.02
CA VAL A 335 12.48 54.19 -9.67
C VAL A 335 11.82 55.29 -8.83
N LYS A 336 11.00 54.96 -7.83
CA LYS A 336 10.41 55.96 -6.91
C LYS A 336 11.28 56.28 -5.69
N PHE A 337 12.38 55.55 -5.49
CA PHE A 337 13.28 55.71 -4.34
C PHE A 337 14.75 55.95 -4.74
N ALA A 338 15.01 56.35 -5.98
CA ALA A 338 16.29 56.86 -6.46
C ALA A 338 16.12 58.31 -6.96
#